data_AF-A0A7S0Y015-F1
#
_entry.id   AF-A0A7S0Y015-F1
#
_cell.length_a   1.000
_cell.length_b   1.000
_cell.length_c   1.000
_cell.angle_alpha   90.00
_cell.angle_beta   90.00
_cell.angle_gamma   90.00
#
_symmetry.space_group_name_H-M   'P 1'
#
loop_
_entity.id
_entity.type
_entity.pdbx_description
1 polymer ?
#
loop_
_entity_poly.entity_id
_entity_poly.type
_entity_poly.pdbx_seq_one_letter_code
_entity_poly.pdbx_strand_id
1 'polypeptide(L)'
;KLWLELGVSYYQQRRIDQFALVLETSTGEDGPLYQDYTKGDDAGRIALLNCLAAYHTQLAARTKTKVKKDQHFQSAFEHYQSSDKIDPHSPLTWCGKGLISMAKMAVVKVGASQRTGEKSAEHLNQ
;
A
#
# COMPACT_ATOMS: atom_id res chain seq x y z
N LYS A 1 7.24 -18.27 -0.71
CA LYS A 1 8.48 -17.57 -0.22
C LYS A 1 9.38 -16.92 -1.29
N LEU A 2 9.77 -17.62 -2.37
CA LEU A 2 10.77 -17.14 -3.37
C LEU A 2 10.56 -15.72 -3.90
N TRP A 3 9.33 -15.36 -4.27
CA TRP A 3 9.01 -14.05 -4.85
C TRP A 3 9.26 -12.87 -3.89
N LEU A 4 8.98 -13.09 -2.60
CA LEU A 4 9.21 -12.07 -1.59
C LEU A 4 10.71 -11.81 -1.42
N GLU A 5 11.51 -12.87 -1.39
CA GLU A 5 12.97 -12.76 -1.29
C GLU A 5 13.57 -12.06 -2.51
N LEU A 6 13.10 -12.40 -3.72
CA LEU A 6 13.52 -11.74 -4.94
C LEU A 6 13.12 -10.25 -4.96
N GLY A 7 11.88 -9.94 -4.58
CA GLY A 7 11.40 -8.57 -4.45
C GLY A 7 12.25 -7.77 -3.46
N VAL A 8 12.46 -8.30 -2.25
CA VAL A 8 13.30 -7.67 -1.22
C VAL A 8 14.72 -7.42 -1.73
N SER A 9 15.32 -8.36 -2.48
CA SER A 9 16.63 -8.16 -3.10
C SER A 9 16.65 -6.98 -4.07
N TYR A 10 15.63 -6.85 -4.94
CA TYR A 10 15.52 -5.67 -5.81
C TYR A 10 15.32 -4.37 -5.03
N TYR A 11 14.50 -4.40 -3.98
CA TYR A 11 14.26 -3.23 -3.13
C TYR A 11 15.56 -2.76 -2.44
N GLN A 12 16.35 -3.69 -1.90
CA GLN A 12 17.64 -3.40 -1.27
C GLN A 12 18.65 -2.77 -2.24
N GLN A 13 18.60 -3.16 -3.52
CA GLN A 13 19.41 -2.57 -4.60
C GLN A 13 18.86 -1.24 -5.14
N ARG A 14 17.79 -0.69 -4.54
CA ARG A 14 17.04 0.48 -5.03
C ARG A 14 16.46 0.32 -6.44
N ARG A 15 16.26 -0.91 -6.88
CA ARG A 15 15.65 -1.28 -8.16
C ARG A 15 14.14 -1.34 -8.02
N ILE A 16 13.53 -0.17 -7.81
CA ILE A 16 12.11 -0.04 -7.42
C ILE A 16 11.16 -0.53 -8.51
N ASP A 17 11.47 -0.27 -9.77
CA ASP A 17 10.62 -0.67 -10.89
C ASP A 17 10.55 -2.20 -11.01
N GLN A 18 11.70 -2.88 -10.84
CA GLN A 18 11.76 -4.34 -10.85
C GLN A 18 11.11 -4.95 -9.60
N PHE A 19 11.27 -4.30 -8.44
CA PHE A 19 10.56 -4.69 -7.22
C PHE A 19 9.04 -4.65 -7.43
N ALA A 20 8.50 -3.55 -7.96
CA ALA A 20 7.07 -3.39 -8.19
C ALA A 20 6.56 -4.41 -9.22
N LEU A 21 7.25 -4.54 -10.36
CA LEU A 21 6.90 -5.50 -11.41
C LEU A 21 6.83 -6.94 -10.89
N VAL A 22 7.84 -7.36 -10.14
CA VAL A 22 7.90 -8.72 -9.58
C VAL A 22 6.78 -8.98 -8.60
N LEU A 23 6.52 -8.03 -7.69
CA LEU A 23 5.46 -8.23 -6.71
C LEU A 23 4.07 -8.22 -7.35
N GLU A 24 3.77 -7.26 -8.23
CA GLU A 24 2.47 -7.16 -8.89
C GLU A 24 2.16 -8.38 -9.77
N THR A 25 3.15 -8.88 -10.50
CA THR A 25 3.00 -10.10 -11.32
C THR A 25 2.85 -11.37 -10.47
N SER A 26 3.42 -11.39 -9.26
CA SER A 26 3.33 -12.53 -8.35
C SER A 26 2.01 -12.63 -7.57
N THR A 27 1.23 -11.55 -7.48
CA THR A 27 -0.02 -11.50 -6.70
C THR A 27 -1.30 -11.53 -7.52
N GLY A 28 -1.23 -11.39 -8.85
CA GLY A 28 -2.40 -11.49 -9.72
C GLY A 28 -2.91 -12.93 -9.83
N GLU A 29 -4.22 -13.13 -9.63
CA GLU A 29 -4.86 -14.46 -9.76
C GLU A 29 -4.67 -15.07 -11.16
N ASP A 30 -4.55 -14.23 -12.19
CA ASP A 30 -4.28 -14.58 -13.59
C ASP A 30 -2.78 -14.55 -13.97
N GLY A 31 -1.91 -14.26 -13.00
CA GLY A 31 -0.48 -14.24 -13.23
C GLY A 31 0.01 -15.65 -13.59
N PRO A 32 0.81 -15.84 -14.65
CA PRO A 32 1.28 -17.16 -15.11
C PRO A 32 2.09 -17.94 -14.07
N LEU A 33 2.40 -17.31 -12.92
CA LEU A 33 3.28 -17.82 -11.87
C LEU A 33 2.58 -17.91 -10.50
N TYR A 34 1.34 -17.40 -10.39
CA TYR A 34 0.55 -17.44 -9.15
C TYR A 34 0.11 -18.87 -8.82
N GLN A 35 -0.40 -19.62 -9.81
CA GLN A 35 -0.87 -21.00 -9.60
C GLN A 35 0.24 -22.01 -9.28
N ASP A 36 1.48 -21.78 -9.75
CA ASP A 36 2.55 -22.77 -9.62
C ASP A 36 3.40 -22.61 -8.36
N TYR A 37 3.54 -21.38 -7.83
CA TYR A 37 4.48 -21.09 -6.73
C TYR A 37 3.83 -20.65 -5.42
N THR A 38 2.53 -20.34 -5.43
CA THR A 38 1.83 -19.86 -4.22
C THR A 38 0.66 -20.74 -3.79
N LYS A 39 0.27 -21.72 -4.61
CA LYS A 39 -0.79 -22.66 -4.31
C LYS A 39 -0.42 -23.52 -3.10
N GLY A 40 -1.12 -23.30 -1.99
CA GLY A 40 -0.89 -23.98 -0.70
C GLY A 40 0.07 -23.28 0.27
N ASP A 41 0.67 -22.14 -0.09
CA ASP A 41 1.50 -21.30 0.80
C ASP A 41 0.74 -20.01 1.17
N ASP A 42 -0.33 -20.15 1.97
CA ASP A 42 -1.16 -19.03 2.38
C ASP A 42 -0.37 -17.95 3.14
N ALA A 43 0.58 -18.37 3.99
CA ALA A 43 1.48 -17.46 4.68
C ALA A 43 2.33 -16.63 3.71
N GLY A 44 2.89 -17.26 2.67
CA GLY A 44 3.64 -16.57 1.63
C GLY A 44 2.78 -15.60 0.80
N ARG A 45 1.54 -15.99 0.48
CA ARG A 45 0.57 -15.13 -0.22
C ARG A 45 0.20 -13.90 0.60
N ILE A 46 -0.12 -14.10 1.87
CA ILE A 46 -0.40 -13.02 2.83
C ILE A 46 0.81 -12.08 2.93
N ALA A 47 2.03 -12.62 3.02
CA ALA A 47 3.24 -11.80 3.12
C ALA A 47 3.48 -10.93 1.86
N LEU A 48 3.24 -11.49 0.66
CA LEU A 48 3.34 -10.74 -0.61
C LEU A 48 2.30 -9.62 -0.68
N LEU A 49 1.03 -9.93 -0.37
CA LEU A 49 -0.06 -8.96 -0.36
C LEU A 49 0.21 -7.83 0.65
N ASN A 50 0.64 -8.18 1.86
CA ASN A 50 1.01 -7.20 2.88
C ASN A 50 2.21 -6.34 2.46
N CYS A 51 3.19 -6.92 1.74
CA CYS A 51 4.34 -6.17 1.21
C CYS A 51 3.91 -5.13 0.17
N LEU A 52 3.07 -5.52 -0.80
CA LEU A 52 2.50 -4.59 -1.79
C LEU A 52 1.66 -3.49 -1.13
N ALA A 53 0.83 -3.87 -0.16
CA ALA A 53 0.01 -2.93 0.57
C ALA A 53 0.86 -1.89 1.33
N ALA A 54 1.93 -2.34 1.99
CA ALA A 54 2.87 -1.47 2.68
C ALA A 54 3.63 -0.56 1.70
N TYR A 55 4.03 -1.09 0.55
CA TYR A 55 4.68 -0.30 -0.51
C TYR A 55 3.78 0.81 -1.03
N HIS A 56 2.53 0.52 -1.38
CA HIS A 56 1.57 1.53 -1.81
C HIS A 56 1.25 2.54 -0.69
N THR A 57 1.19 2.10 0.57
CA THR A 57 1.04 3.01 1.72
C THR A 57 2.22 3.99 1.80
N GLN A 58 3.45 3.51 1.60
CA GLN A 58 4.65 4.34 1.54
C GLN A 58 4.61 5.33 0.37
N LEU A 59 4.21 4.88 -0.83
CA LEU A 59 4.05 5.74 -2.00
C LEU A 59 3.02 6.84 -1.70
N ALA A 60 1.83 6.47 -1.20
CA ALA A 60 0.79 7.42 -0.82
C ALA A 60 1.31 8.51 0.12
N ALA A 61 2.08 8.13 1.16
CA ALA A 61 2.65 9.09 2.11
C ALA A 61 3.62 10.10 1.45
N ARG A 62 4.35 9.68 0.41
CA ARG A 62 5.33 10.51 -0.31
C ARG A 62 4.72 11.29 -1.48
N THR A 63 3.53 10.94 -1.94
CA THR A 63 2.84 11.61 -3.04
C THR A 63 2.24 12.95 -2.61
N LYS A 64 2.49 14.00 -3.41
CA LYS A 64 1.94 15.35 -3.19
C LYS A 64 0.51 15.50 -3.70
N THR A 65 0.23 15.00 -4.90
CA THR A 65 -1.07 15.13 -5.55
C THR A 65 -2.12 14.28 -4.87
N LYS A 66 -3.24 14.89 -4.47
CA LYS A 66 -4.35 14.19 -3.79
C LYS A 66 -4.86 12.97 -4.57
N VAL A 67 -5.11 13.13 -5.88
CA VAL A 67 -5.63 12.04 -6.74
C VAL A 67 -4.72 10.81 -6.72
N LYS A 68 -3.42 10.98 -6.95
CA LYS A 68 -2.46 9.87 -6.96
C LYS A 68 -2.28 9.25 -5.57
N LYS A 69 -2.32 10.07 -4.52
CA LYS A 69 -2.29 9.61 -3.13
C LYS A 69 -3.51 8.74 -2.81
N ASP A 70 -4.71 9.16 -3.22
CA ASP A 70 -5.94 8.40 -3.03
C ASP A 70 -5.92 7.08 -3.82
N GLN A 71 -5.37 7.08 -5.04
CA GLN A 71 -5.14 5.85 -5.82
C GLN A 71 -4.23 4.87 -5.08
N HIS A 72 -3.10 5.33 -4.55
CA HIS A 72 -2.20 4.47 -3.78
C HIS A 72 -2.85 3.93 -2.50
N PHE A 73 -3.64 4.75 -1.79
CA PHE A 73 -4.39 4.26 -0.64
C PHE A 73 -5.45 3.22 -1.02
N GLN A 74 -6.10 3.40 -2.17
CA GLN A 74 -7.07 2.43 -2.68
C GLN A 74 -6.38 1.11 -3.00
N SER A 75 -5.27 1.13 -3.75
CA SER A 75 -4.49 -0.07 -4.04
C SER A 75 -4.00 -0.75 -2.76
N ALA A 76 -3.46 -0.01 -1.79
CA ALA A 76 -3.03 -0.59 -0.52
C ALA A 76 -4.18 -1.29 0.23
N PHE A 77 -5.36 -0.68 0.25
CA PHE A 77 -6.54 -1.23 0.89
C PHE A 77 -7.01 -2.52 0.22
N GLU A 78 -7.05 -2.58 -1.11
CA GLU A 78 -7.43 -3.78 -1.87
C GLU A 78 -6.51 -4.97 -1.56
N HIS A 79 -5.19 -4.74 -1.48
CA HIS A 79 -4.25 -5.81 -1.13
C HIS A 79 -4.45 -6.34 0.30
N TYR A 80 -4.74 -5.46 1.27
CA TYR A 80 -5.10 -5.90 2.63
C TYR A 80 -6.42 -6.68 2.67
N GLN A 81 -7.43 -6.26 1.90
CA GLN A 81 -8.68 -7.01 1.77
C GLN A 81 -8.45 -8.39 1.13
N SER A 82 -7.60 -8.47 0.12
CA SER A 82 -7.20 -9.75 -0.47
C SER A 82 -6.46 -10.64 0.52
N SER A 83 -5.65 -10.07 1.42
CA SER A 83 -5.03 -10.83 2.51
C SER A 83 -6.08 -11.35 3.51
N ASP A 84 -7.09 -10.54 3.87
CA ASP A 84 -8.16 -10.95 4.79
C ASP A 84 -9.01 -12.09 4.22
N LYS A 85 -9.14 -12.18 2.89
CA LYS A 85 -9.82 -13.32 2.23
C LYS A 85 -9.09 -14.65 2.42
N ILE A 86 -7.78 -14.61 2.67
CA ILE A 86 -6.94 -15.80 2.91
C ILE A 86 -6.99 -16.15 4.40
N ASP A 87 -6.60 -15.19 5.25
CA ASP A 87 -6.67 -15.31 6.71
C ASP A 87 -7.02 -13.96 7.34
N PRO A 88 -8.22 -13.81 7.92
CA PRO A 88 -8.65 -12.58 8.56
C PRO A 88 -7.96 -12.33 9.91
N HIS A 89 -7.25 -13.30 10.47
CA HIS A 89 -6.57 -13.20 11.78
C HIS A 89 -5.06 -12.93 11.67
N SER A 90 -4.54 -12.72 10.46
CA SER A 90 -3.14 -12.36 10.24
C SER A 90 -2.76 -11.06 10.97
N PRO A 91 -1.87 -11.12 11.99
CA PRO A 91 -1.54 -9.94 12.80
C PRO A 91 -0.86 -8.83 11.99
N LEU A 92 -0.01 -9.20 11.02
CA LEU A 92 0.67 -8.23 10.16
C LEU A 92 -0.31 -7.47 9.26
N THR A 93 -1.37 -8.12 8.81
CA THR A 93 -2.44 -7.50 8.02
C THR A 93 -3.18 -6.47 8.87
N TRP A 94 -3.46 -6.76 10.14
CA TRP A 94 -4.07 -5.80 11.07
C TRP A 94 -3.17 -4.59 11.34
N CYS A 95 -1.88 -4.80 11.59
CA CYS A 95 -0.92 -3.72 11.76
C CYS A 95 -0.90 -2.80 10.52
N GLY A 96 -0.88 -3.40 9.33
CA GLY A 96 -0.92 -2.66 8.06
C GLY A 96 -2.20 -1.85 7.86
N LYS A 97 -3.36 -2.43 8.16
CA LYS A 97 -4.66 -1.74 8.14
C LYS A 97 -4.74 -0.59 9.14
N GLY A 98 -4.14 -0.74 10.32
CA GLY A 98 -3.99 0.35 11.28
C GLY A 98 -3.14 1.50 10.71
N LEU A 99 -1.99 1.17 10.13
CA LEU A 99 -1.07 2.16 9.54
C LEU A 99 -1.73 2.96 8.40
N ILE A 100 -2.39 2.30 7.45
CA ILE A 100 -3.06 3.00 6.34
C ILE A 100 -4.19 3.90 6.85
N SER A 101 -4.94 3.47 7.86
CA SER A 101 -6.01 4.25 8.46
C SER A 101 -5.46 5.53 9.09
N MET A 102 -4.36 5.42 9.86
CA MET A 102 -3.66 6.59 10.40
C MET A 102 -3.12 7.51 9.31
N ALA A 103 -2.52 6.95 8.26
CA ALA A 103 -1.99 7.74 7.14
C ALA A 103 -3.09 8.52 6.40
N LYS A 104 -4.26 7.90 6.17
CA LYS A 104 -5.43 8.57 5.58
C LYS A 104 -5.96 9.69 6.48
N MET A 105 -6.07 9.44 7.79
CA MET A 105 -6.54 10.45 8.74
C MET A 105 -5.58 11.65 8.86
N ALA A 106 -4.26 11.41 8.85
CA ALA A 106 -3.27 12.48 8.86
C ALA A 106 -3.45 13.43 7.66
N VAL A 107 -3.77 12.90 6.48
CA VAL A 107 -4.04 13.69 5.27
C VAL A 107 -5.29 14.57 5.42
N VAL A 108 -6.36 14.04 6.03
CA VAL A 108 -7.58 14.80 6.31
C VAL A 108 -7.29 16.00 7.21
N LYS A 109 -6.46 15.80 8.25
CA LYS A 109 -6.11 16.88 9.19
C LYS A 109 -5.28 17.98 8.53
N VAL A 110 -4.31 17.63 7.66
CA VAL A 110 -3.53 18.62 6.91
C VAL A 110 -4.42 19.43 5.96
N GLY A 111 -5.34 18.78 5.24
CA GLY A 111 -6.27 19.47 4.34
C GLY A 111 -7.24 20.40 5.08
N ALA A 112 -7.72 20.02 6.27
CA ALA A 112 -8.59 20.86 7.09
C ALA A 112 -7.86 22.10 7.64
N SER A 113 -6.59 21.95 8.03
CA SER A 113 -5.76 23.05 8.54
C SER A 113 -5.37 24.05 7.44
N GLN A 114 -5.14 23.60 6.20
CA GLN A 114 -4.83 24.50 5.08
C GLN A 114 -6.04 25.36 4.69
N ARG A 115 -7.25 24.78 4.65
CA ARG A 115 -8.49 25.51 4.36
C ARG A 115 -8.87 26.56 5.40
N THR A 116 -8.50 26.36 6.66
CA THR A 116 -8.75 27.35 7.73
C THR A 116 -7.76 28.51 7.68
N GLY A 117 -6.53 28.27 7.24
CA GLY A 117 -5.52 29.30 6.99
C GLY A 117 -5.89 30.20 5.80
N GLU A 118 -6.33 29.63 4.68
CA GLU A 118 -6.74 30.39 3.48
C GLU A 118 -7.94 31.31 3.76
N LYS A 119 -8.98 30.80 4.45
CA LYS A 119 -10.14 31.62 4.83
C LYS A 119 -9.79 32.78 5.77
N SER A 120 -8.79 32.62 6.63
CA SER A 120 -8.38 33.68 7.56
C SER A 120 -7.57 34.77 6.83
N ALA A 121 -6.78 34.41 5.82
CA ALA A 121 -6.04 35.36 5.00
C ALA A 121 -6.95 36.19 4.07
N GLU A 122 -8.06 35.62 3.59
CA GLU A 122 -9.05 36.34 2.77
C GLU A 122 -9.83 37.40 3.57
N HIS A 123 -10.04 37.20 4.87
CA HIS A 123 -10.73 38.17 5.73
C HIS A 123 -9.85 39.32 6.23
N LEU A 124 -8.53 39.24 6.06
CA LEU A 124 -7.57 40.28 6.45
C LEU A 124 -7.22 41.25 5.29
N ASN A 125 -7.78 41.02 4.10
CA ASN A 125 -7.53 41.80 2.89
C ASN A 125 -8.79 42.53 2.36
N GLN A 126 -9.85 42.61 3.18
CA GLN A 126 -11.03 43.47 2.98
C GLN A 126 -11.09 44.54 4.06
#